data_AF-A0A972J5V3-F1
#
_entry.id   AF-A0A972J5V3-F1
#
_cell.length_a   1.000
_cell.length_b   1.000
_cell.length_c   1.000
_cell.angle_alpha   90.00
_cell.angle_beta   90.00
_cell.angle_gamma   90.00
#
_symmetry.space_group_name_H-M   'P 1'
#
loop_
_entity.id
_entity.type
_entity.pdbx_description
1 polymer ?
#
loop_
_entity_poly.entity_id
_entity_poly.type
_entity_poly.pdbx_seq_one_letter_code
_entity_poly.pdbx_strand_id
1 'polypeptide(L)'
;AFVGDFANFLIGVSMILPATLFYHWRKTLKRAIWSLALGGAVMTVFGSMLNAFYLVPKFAVMFGLPLEAIIAMGTAVNSSITSLNTLVLYAVVPFNLLKSFIVSFLTYFLYKRVEKILFKEKPIKSDAAVK
;
A
#
# COMPACT_ATOMS: atom_id res chain seq x y z
N ALA A 1 -17.34 -12.58 3.48
CA ALA A 1 -17.04 -11.14 3.30
C ALA A 1 -16.39 -10.56 4.57
N PHE A 2 -15.19 -11.02 4.95
CA PHE A 2 -14.52 -10.53 6.18
C PHE A 2 -13.00 -10.55 6.03
N VAL A 3 -12.48 -11.60 5.41
CA VAL A 3 -11.04 -11.78 5.19
C VAL A 3 -10.46 -10.71 4.24
N GLY A 4 -11.22 -10.30 3.21
CA GLY A 4 -10.80 -9.25 2.28
C GLY A 4 -10.72 -7.86 2.94
N ASP A 5 -11.75 -7.49 3.69
CA ASP A 5 -11.80 -6.19 4.39
C ASP A 5 -10.74 -6.11 5.49
N PHE A 6 -10.58 -7.20 6.25
CA PHE A 6 -9.53 -7.31 7.26
C PHE A 6 -8.13 -7.18 6.67
N ALA A 7 -7.85 -7.84 5.54
CA ALA A 7 -6.58 -7.69 4.87
C ALA A 7 -6.36 -6.28 4.33
N ASN A 8 -7.38 -5.66 3.72
CA ASN A 8 -7.26 -4.30 3.24
C ASN A 8 -6.94 -3.33 4.39
N PHE A 9 -7.54 -3.55 5.57
CA PHE A 9 -7.20 -2.81 6.78
C PHE A 9 -5.74 -3.02 7.21
N LEU A 10 -5.27 -4.28 7.30
CA LEU A 10 -3.88 -4.57 7.69
C LEU A 10 -2.87 -3.96 6.71
N ILE A 11 -3.13 -4.07 5.40
CA ILE A 11 -2.30 -3.46 4.36
C ILE A 11 -2.27 -1.93 4.53
N GLY A 12 -3.43 -1.30 4.76
CA GLY A 12 -3.50 0.14 5.02
C GLY A 12 -2.71 0.57 6.26
N VAL A 13 -2.87 -0.15 7.38
CA VAL A 13 -2.13 0.09 8.62
C VAL A 13 -0.63 -0.05 8.41
N SER A 14 -0.20 -1.06 7.64
CA SER A 14 1.22 -1.28 7.32
C SER A 14 1.86 -0.14 6.52
N MET A 15 1.07 0.62 5.76
CA MET A 15 1.53 1.83 5.07
C MET A 15 1.58 3.04 6.01
N ILE A 16 0.47 3.26 6.74
CA ILE A 16 0.24 4.49 7.49
C ILE A 16 1.18 4.58 8.69
N LEU A 17 1.35 3.49 9.47
CA LEU A 17 2.19 3.51 10.67
C LEU A 17 3.64 3.95 10.41
N PRO A 18 4.41 3.31 9.50
CA PRO A 18 5.78 3.73 9.23
C PRO A 18 5.85 5.13 8.60
N ALA A 19 4.90 5.50 7.74
CA ALA A 19 4.86 6.83 7.15
C ALA A 19 4.66 7.92 8.22
N THR A 20 3.66 7.74 9.10
CA THR A 20 3.36 8.68 10.17
C THR A 20 4.51 8.77 11.17
N LEU A 21 5.08 7.65 11.61
CA LEU A 21 6.22 7.65 12.55
C LEU A 21 7.43 8.40 11.97
N PHE A 22 7.79 8.15 10.71
CA PHE A 22 8.91 8.83 10.06
C PHE A 22 8.65 10.33 9.86
N TYR A 23 7.43 10.70 9.50
CA TYR A 23 7.03 12.10 9.32
C TYR A 23 7.04 12.88 10.64
N HIS A 24 6.53 12.30 11.74
CA HIS A 24 6.42 12.97 13.04
C HIS A 24 7.77 13.25 13.69
N TRP A 25 8.83 12.52 13.34
CA TRP A 25 10.16 12.81 13.87
C TRP A 25 10.60 14.24 13.50
N ARG A 26 10.43 14.68 12.25
CA ARG A 26 10.53 16.10 11.89
C ARG A 26 9.61 16.43 10.72
N LYS A 27 8.66 17.33 10.96
CA LYS A 27 7.67 17.80 9.97
C LYS A 27 8.33 18.69 8.90
N THR A 28 8.81 18.09 7.80
CA THR A 28 9.26 18.82 6.59
C THR A 28 8.67 18.21 5.33
N LEU A 29 8.61 18.98 4.25
CA LEU A 29 8.02 18.54 2.98
C LEU A 29 8.83 17.43 2.32
N LYS A 30 10.17 17.51 2.33
CA LYS A 30 11.04 16.42 1.85
C LYS A 30 10.83 15.12 2.62
N ARG A 31 10.69 15.20 3.95
CA ARG A 31 10.45 14.02 4.79
C ARG A 31 9.05 13.45 4.58
N ALA A 32 8.05 14.27 4.25
CA ALA A 32 6.73 13.77 3.86
C ALA A 32 6.84 12.85 2.64
N ILE A 33 7.56 13.27 1.59
CA ILE A 33 7.77 12.45 0.38
C ILE A 33 8.51 11.15 0.73
N TRP A 34 9.60 11.23 1.51
CA TRP A 34 10.34 10.04 1.95
C TRP A 34 9.51 9.10 2.84
N SER A 35 8.65 9.66 3.70
CA SER A 35 7.75 8.87 4.55
C SER A 35 6.71 8.10 3.74
N LEU A 36 6.20 8.70 2.67
CA LEU A 36 5.25 8.07 1.75
C LEU A 36 5.93 6.96 0.94
N ALA A 37 7.15 7.19 0.47
CA ALA A 37 7.94 6.16 -0.21
C ALA A 37 8.24 4.96 0.72
N LEU A 38 8.66 5.23 1.97
CA LEU A 38 8.90 4.21 2.99
C LEU A 38 7.62 3.42 3.29
N GLY A 39 6.51 4.11 3.55
CA GLY A 39 5.22 3.46 3.80
C GLY A 39 4.75 2.61 2.64
N GLY A 40 4.94 3.09 1.40
CA GLY A 40 4.63 2.33 0.19
C GLY A 40 5.46 1.06 0.02
N ALA A 41 6.77 1.14 0.32
CA ALA A 41 7.65 -0.03 0.29
C ALA A 41 7.21 -1.07 1.33
N VAL A 42 6.94 -0.65 2.57
CA VAL A 42 6.45 -1.54 3.63
C VAL A 42 5.11 -2.17 3.24
N MET A 43 4.18 -1.38 2.72
CA MET A 43 2.89 -1.87 2.23
C MET A 43 3.04 -2.92 1.13
N THR A 44 3.98 -2.71 0.21
CA THR A 44 4.20 -3.60 -0.93
C THR A 44 4.74 -4.94 -0.45
N VAL A 45 5.74 -4.93 0.43
CA VAL A 45 6.31 -6.16 1.02
C VAL A 45 5.27 -6.89 1.85
N PHE A 46 4.66 -6.21 2.82
CA PHE A 46 3.69 -6.81 3.73
C PHE A 46 2.43 -7.29 3.00
N GLY A 47 1.91 -6.48 2.08
CA GLY A 47 0.76 -6.83 1.26
C GLY A 47 1.02 -8.01 0.35
N SER A 48 2.23 -8.14 -0.20
CA SER A 48 2.60 -9.30 -1.02
C SER A 48 2.71 -10.57 -0.18
N MET A 49 3.32 -10.49 1.01
CA MET A 49 3.39 -11.61 1.95
C MET A 49 1.98 -12.05 2.41
N LEU A 50 1.13 -11.10 2.80
CA LEU A 50 -0.24 -11.40 3.24
C LEU A 50 -1.07 -12.03 2.11
N ASN A 51 -0.85 -11.60 0.87
CA ASN A 51 -1.49 -12.23 -0.29
C ASN A 51 -1.02 -13.65 -0.55
N ALA A 52 0.30 -13.89 -0.48
CA ALA A 52 0.88 -15.20 -0.71
C ALA A 52 0.45 -16.23 0.34
N PHE A 53 0.53 -15.88 1.63
CA PHE A 53 0.36 -16.85 2.72
C PHE A 53 -1.07 -16.97 3.22
N TYR A 54 -1.89 -15.91 3.12
CA TYR A 54 -3.21 -15.90 3.75
C TYR A 54 -4.32 -15.62 2.74
N LEU A 55 -4.29 -14.51 2.01
CA LEU A 55 -5.46 -14.09 1.24
C LEU A 55 -5.79 -15.02 0.08
N VAL A 56 -4.83 -15.27 -0.82
CA VAL A 56 -5.11 -16.08 -2.01
C VAL A 56 -5.49 -17.52 -1.63
N PRO A 57 -4.76 -18.21 -0.72
CA PRO A 57 -5.17 -19.54 -0.26
C PRO A 57 -6.51 -19.54 0.47
N LYS A 58 -6.77 -18.57 1.36
CA LYS A 58 -8.03 -18.51 2.11
C LYS A 58 -9.21 -18.14 1.21
N PHE A 59 -8.98 -17.32 0.19
CA PHE A 59 -9.96 -17.02 -0.84
C PHE A 59 -10.35 -18.29 -1.61
N ALA A 60 -9.38 -19.09 -2.05
CA ALA A 60 -9.63 -20.39 -2.68
C ALA A 60 -10.56 -21.28 -1.83
N VAL A 61 -10.24 -21.42 -0.53
CA VAL A 61 -11.05 -22.21 0.42
C VAL A 61 -12.45 -21.63 0.63
N MET A 62 -12.59 -20.32 0.79
CA MET A 62 -13.90 -19.70 1.05
C MET A 62 -14.85 -19.77 -0.15
N PHE A 63 -14.31 -19.72 -1.37
CA PHE A 63 -15.11 -19.79 -2.60
C PHE A 63 -15.23 -21.22 -3.16
N GLY A 64 -14.64 -22.22 -2.50
CA GLY A 64 -14.64 -23.61 -2.98
C GLY A 64 -13.90 -23.77 -4.31
N LEU A 65 -13.02 -22.83 -4.65
CA LEU A 65 -12.25 -22.84 -5.88
C LEU A 65 -10.90 -23.52 -5.63
N PRO A 66 -10.44 -24.43 -6.50
CA PRO A 66 -9.08 -24.92 -6.41
C PRO A 66 -8.12 -23.74 -6.63
N LEU A 67 -7.02 -23.71 -5.88
CA LEU A 67 -6.00 -22.67 -6.00
C LEU A 67 -5.50 -22.53 -7.45
N GLU A 68 -5.51 -23.65 -8.17
CA GLU A 68 -4.99 -23.77 -9.52
C GLU A 68 -5.91 -23.07 -10.52
N ALA A 69 -7.21 -22.97 -10.22
CA ALA A 69 -8.13 -22.15 -11.00
C ALA A 69 -7.79 -20.66 -10.85
N ILE A 70 -7.43 -20.20 -9.65
CA ILE A 70 -7.02 -18.81 -9.43
C ILE A 70 -5.72 -18.51 -10.18
N ILE A 71 -4.75 -19.43 -10.15
CA ILE A 71 -3.51 -19.30 -10.89
C ILE A 71 -3.80 -19.26 -12.40
N ALA A 72 -4.64 -20.17 -12.91
CA ALA A 72 -5.02 -20.21 -14.32
C ALA A 72 -5.71 -18.93 -14.80
N MET A 73 -6.56 -18.32 -13.95
CA MET A 73 -7.14 -17.00 -14.22
C MET A 73 -6.04 -15.93 -14.35
N GLY A 74 -5.01 -15.99 -13.50
CA GLY A 74 -3.82 -15.14 -13.63
C GLY A 74 -3.03 -15.41 -14.91
N THR A 75 -2.82 -16.69 -15.25
CA THR A 75 -2.11 -17.12 -16.47
C THR A 75 -2.79 -16.59 -17.73
N ALA A 76 -4.13 -16.55 -17.76
CA ALA A 76 -4.90 -16.03 -18.89
C ALA A 76 -4.65 -14.53 -19.15
N VAL A 77 -4.30 -13.77 -18.11
CA VAL A 77 -3.97 -12.34 -18.22
C VAL A 77 -2.47 -12.15 -18.49
N ASN A 78 -1.62 -12.96 -17.87
CA ASN A 78 -0.17 -12.93 -18.06
C ASN A 78 0.39 -14.35 -18.04
N SER A 79 0.89 -14.82 -19.18
CA SER A 79 1.45 -16.16 -19.34
C SER A 79 2.68 -16.45 -18.45
N SER A 80 3.30 -15.43 -17.86
CA SER A 80 4.38 -15.58 -16.88
C SER A 80 3.89 -16.02 -15.50
N ILE A 81 2.58 -15.98 -15.24
CA ILE A 81 1.97 -16.47 -14.00
C ILE A 81 1.76 -17.98 -14.11
N THR A 82 2.60 -18.76 -13.46
CA THR A 82 2.56 -20.24 -13.47
C THR A 82 2.37 -20.86 -12.09
N SER A 83 2.51 -20.06 -11.04
CA SER A 83 2.41 -20.46 -9.63
C SER A 83 1.86 -19.30 -8.79
N LEU A 84 1.44 -19.59 -7.55
CA LEU A 84 1.01 -18.56 -6.60
C LEU A 84 2.09 -17.49 -6.36
N ASN A 85 3.38 -17.88 -6.30
CA ASN A 85 4.47 -16.92 -6.11
C ASN A 85 4.60 -15.97 -7.30
N THR A 86 4.52 -16.49 -8.53
CA THR A 86 4.53 -15.65 -9.73
C THR A 86 3.26 -14.80 -9.85
N LEU A 87 2.11 -15.28 -9.39
CA LEU A 87 0.88 -14.49 -9.31
C LEU A 87 1.05 -13.30 -8.37
N VAL A 88 1.64 -13.52 -7.19
CA VAL A 88 1.93 -12.45 -6.24
C VAL A 88 2.94 -11.48 -6.82
N LEU A 89 4.01 -11.97 -7.44
CA LEU A 89 5.07 -11.13 -8.01
C LEU A 89 4.57 -10.28 -9.19
N TYR A 90 3.81 -10.86 -10.12
CA TYR A 90 3.40 -10.18 -11.35
C TYR A 90 2.05 -9.46 -11.26
N ALA A 91 1.19 -9.80 -10.30
CA ALA A 91 -0.09 -9.12 -10.13
C ALA A 91 -0.14 -8.31 -8.82
N VAL A 92 0.22 -8.91 -7.69
CA VAL A 92 0.02 -8.28 -6.37
C VAL A 92 1.04 -7.17 -6.09
N VAL A 93 2.32 -7.42 -6.35
CA VAL A 93 3.38 -6.40 -6.18
C VAL A 93 3.10 -5.14 -7.01
N PRO A 94 2.87 -5.21 -8.34
CA PRO A 94 2.59 -4.02 -9.14
C PRO A 94 1.27 -3.35 -8.74
N PHE A 95 0.23 -4.12 -8.37
CA PHE A 95 -1.02 -3.57 -7.85
C PHE A 95 -0.81 -2.77 -6.56
N ASN A 96 -0.05 -3.33 -5.60
CA ASN A 96 0.25 -2.65 -4.34
C ASN A 96 1.12 -1.40 -4.55
N LEU A 97 2.10 -1.45 -5.45
CA LEU A 97 2.91 -0.28 -5.80
C LEU A 97 2.06 0.84 -6.41
N LEU A 98 1.21 0.50 -7.37
CA LEU A 98 0.30 1.45 -8.01
C LEU A 98 -0.67 2.06 -6.98
N LYS A 99 -1.28 1.21 -6.15
CA LYS A 99 -2.19 1.65 -5.09
C LYS A 99 -1.49 2.59 -4.11
N SER A 100 -0.29 2.23 -3.64
CA SER A 100 0.51 3.08 -2.75
C SER A 100 0.83 4.42 -3.39
N PHE A 101 1.22 4.40 -4.67
CA PHE A 101 1.53 5.62 -5.41
C PHE A 101 0.31 6.54 -5.48
N ILE A 102 -0.86 6.02 -5.85
CA ILE A 102 -2.11 6.80 -5.92
C ILE A 102 -2.47 7.38 -4.55
N VAL A 103 -2.43 6.56 -3.50
CA VAL A 103 -2.73 7.02 -2.13
C VAL A 103 -1.75 8.11 -1.68
N SER A 104 -0.47 7.92 -1.96
CA SER A 104 0.59 8.89 -1.62
C SER A 104 0.44 10.20 -2.39
N PHE A 105 0.14 10.11 -3.68
CA PHE A 105 -0.11 11.26 -4.55
C PHE A 105 -1.31 12.06 -4.05
N LEU A 106 -2.44 11.41 -3.79
CA LEU A 106 -3.63 12.05 -3.24
C LEU A 106 -3.34 12.66 -1.86
N THR A 107 -2.64 11.94 -0.99
CA THR A 107 -2.26 12.45 0.34
C THR A 107 -1.44 13.73 0.23
N TYR A 108 -0.45 13.77 -0.67
CA TYR A 108 0.38 14.95 -0.88
C TYR A 108 -0.43 16.19 -1.29
N PHE A 109 -1.34 16.05 -2.25
CA PHE A 109 -2.17 17.17 -2.73
C PHE A 109 -3.25 17.58 -1.73
N LEU A 110 -3.87 16.63 -1.05
CA LEU A 110 -4.95 16.89 -0.11
C LEU A 110 -4.44 17.42 1.23
N TYR A 111 -3.21 17.07 1.64
CA TYR A 111 -2.67 17.40 2.95
C TYR A 111 -2.84 18.88 3.28
N LYS A 112 -2.46 19.79 2.39
CA LYS A 112 -2.55 21.25 2.64
C LYS A 112 -3.97 21.77 2.78
N ARG A 113 -4.93 21.17 2.07
CA ARG A 113 -6.35 21.54 2.15
C ARG A 113 -6.99 21.02 3.44
N VAL A 114 -6.69 19.76 3.79
CA VAL A 114 -7.16 19.10 5.02
C VAL A 114 -6.55 19.77 6.24
N GLU A 115 -5.25 20.08 6.22
CA GLU A 115 -4.53 20.81 7.27
C GLU A 115 -5.25 22.12 7.59
N LYS A 116 -5.53 22.97 6.60
CA LYS A 116 -6.21 24.26 6.85
C LYS A 116 -7.60 24.14 7.47
N ILE A 117 -8.35 23.06 7.18
CA ILE A 117 -9.73 22.87 7.65
C ILE A 117 -9.74 22.24 9.05
N LEU A 118 -8.89 21.23 9.28
CA LEU A 118 -8.91 20.41 10.50
C LEU A 118 -7.89 20.85 11.55
N PHE A 119 -6.75 21.40 11.12
CA PHE A 119 -5.63 21.71 11.99
C PHE A 119 -5.21 23.18 11.83
N LYS A 120 -5.51 23.99 12.86
CA LYS A 120 -5.00 25.36 12.99
C LYS A 120 -3.51 25.36 13.38
N GLU A 121 -2.68 24.52 12.75
CA GLU A 121 -1.25 24.42 13.03
C GLU A 121 -0.44 25.41 12.17
N LYS A 122 0.72 25.81 12.69
CA LYS A 122 1.68 26.71 12.02
C LYS A 122 2.17 26.06 10.71
N PRO A 123 2.31 26.84 9.62
CA PRO A 123 2.66 26.30 8.31
C PRO A 123 3.96 25.49 8.34
N ILE A 124 3.95 24.31 7.69
CA ILE A 124 5.15 23.50 7.44
C ILE A 124 6.28 24.41 6.96
N LYS A 125 7.41 24.39 7.68
CA LYS A 125 8.62 25.09 7.23
C LYS A 125 9.05 24.49 5.90
N SER A 126 8.90 25.28 4.83
CA SER A 126 9.54 24.98 3.56
C SER A 126 11.05 25.07 3.77
N ASP A 127 11.79 24.06 3.32
CA ASP A 127 13.27 24.09 3.36
C ASP A 127 13.86 25.28 2.57
N ALA A 128 13.03 26.05 1.83
CA ALA A 128 13.41 27.30 1.18
C ALA A 128 13.69 28.46 2.16
N ALA A 129 13.45 28.31 3.47
CA ALA A 129 13.73 29.35 4.48
C ALA A 129 15.06 29.15 5.23
N VAL A 130 15.97 28.30 4.75
CA VAL A 130 17.30 28.04 5.35
C VAL A 130 18.43 28.27 4.33
N LYS A 131 18.30 29.30 3.51
CA LYS A 131 19.44 29.88 2.80
C LYS A 131 19.57 31.34 3.21
#